data_AF-A0A7C5PVV9-F1
#
_entry.id   AF-A0A7C5PVV9-F1
#
_cell.length_a   1.000
_cell.length_b   1.000
_cell.length_c   1.000
_cell.angle_alpha   90.00
_cell.angle_beta   90.00
_cell.angle_gamma   90.00
#
_symmetry.space_group_name_H-M   'P 1'
#
loop_
_entity.id
_entity.type
_entity.pdbx_description
1 polymer ?
#
loop_
_entity_poly.entity_id
_entity_poly.type
_entity_poly.pdbx_seq_one_letter_code
_entity_poly.pdbx_strand_id
1 'polypeptide(L)' 'MPAIRVKENEPFDVALRRFKRSCEKAGVLTEIRKREAYEKPTTERKRKAAAAVKRHLKKLSKERNKFSRSPHQRRR' A
#
# COMPACT_ATOMS: atom_id res chain seq x y z
N MET A 1 -13.52 8.88 -1.64
CA MET A 1 -13.69 7.75 -2.57
C MET A 1 -12.77 7.92 -3.77
N PRO A 2 -12.17 6.86 -4.31
CA PRO A 2 -11.28 6.94 -5.47
C PRO A 2 -12.06 7.21 -6.76
N ALA A 3 -11.65 8.22 -7.53
CA ALA A 3 -12.17 8.51 -8.86
C ALA A 3 -11.04 8.47 -9.88
N ILE A 4 -11.30 7.92 -11.07
CA ILE A 4 -10.33 7.86 -12.18
C ILE A 4 -10.99 8.43 -13.42
N ARG A 5 -10.31 9.41 -14.04
CA ARG A 5 -10.68 9.93 -15.34
C ARG A 5 -9.98 9.08 -16.41
N VAL A 6 -10.76 8.37 -17.20
CA VAL A 6 -10.26 7.60 -18.34
C VAL A 6 -10.03 8.56 -19.51
N LYS A 7 -8.86 8.48 -20.15
CA LYS A 7 -8.57 9.22 -21.39
C LYS A 7 -8.88 8.31 -22.59
N GLU A 8 -9.28 8.89 -23.71
CA GLU A 8 -9.74 8.15 -24.90
C GLU A 8 -8.68 7.21 -25.51
N ASN A 9 -7.38 7.47 -25.28
CA ASN A 9 -6.26 6.65 -25.76
C ASN A 9 -5.80 5.55 -24.78
N GLU A 10 -6.57 5.22 -23.74
CA GLU A 10 -6.23 4.11 -22.83
C GLU A 10 -7.17 2.91 -23.03
N PRO A 11 -6.63 1.68 -23.18
CA PRO A 11 -7.45 0.48 -23.19
C PRO A 11 -8.14 0.31 -21.83
N PHE A 12 -9.43 -0.03 -21.86
CA PHE A 12 -10.31 -0.12 -20.69
C PHE A 12 -9.73 -0.95 -19.54
N ASP A 13 -9.06 -2.06 -19.84
CA ASP A 13 -8.44 -2.93 -18.86
C ASP A 13 -7.36 -2.24 -18.01
N VAL A 14 -6.63 -1.29 -18.60
CA VAL A 14 -5.61 -0.51 -17.90
C VAL A 14 -6.27 0.47 -16.92
N ALA A 15 -7.38 1.09 -17.33
CA ALA A 15 -8.17 1.97 -16.48
C ALA A 15 -8.76 1.21 -15.27
N LEU A 16 -9.33 0.03 -15.51
CA LEU A 16 -9.83 -0.85 -14.45
C LEU A 16 -8.74 -1.27 -13.47
N ARG A 17 -7.55 -1.61 -13.97
CA ARG A 17 -6.41 -1.96 -13.12
C ARG A 17 -5.96 -0.79 -12.26
N ARG A 18 -5.95 0.43 -12.79
CA ARG A 18 -5.66 1.64 -12.00
C ARG A 18 -6.73 1.88 -10.94
N PHE A 19 -8.00 1.61 -11.26
CA PHE A 19 -9.10 1.76 -10.32
C PHE A 19 -8.97 0.80 -9.14
N LYS A 20 -8.73 -0.48 -9.41
CA LYS A 20 -8.46 -1.49 -8.37
C LYS A 20 -7.29 -1.07 -7.48
N ARG A 21 -6.18 -0.61 -8.05
CA ARG A 21 -5.04 -0.08 -7.27
C ARG A 21 -5.38 1.16 -6.45
N SER A 22 -6.23 2.05 -6.96
CA SER A 22 -6.67 3.25 -6.25
C SER A 22 -7.55 2.90 -5.04
N CYS A 23 -8.49 1.95 -5.21
CA CYS A 23 -9.30 1.41 -4.12
C CYS A 23 -8.45 0.69 -3.05
N GLU A 24 -7.45 -0.07 -3.47
CA GLU A 24 -6.49 -0.72 -2.56
C GLU A 24 -5.64 0.30 -1.81
N LYS A 25 -5.15 1.34 -2.49
CA LYS A 25 -4.34 2.41 -1.89
C LYS A 25 -5.15 3.24 -0.90
N ALA A 26 -6.40 3.54 -1.25
CA ALA A 26 -7.34 4.23 -0.36
C ALA A 26 -7.74 3.37 0.85
N GLY A 27 -7.49 2.05 0.81
CA GLY A 27 -7.74 1.16 1.94
C GLY A 27 -9.21 0.85 2.16
N VAL A 28 -10.09 1.11 1.19
CA VAL A 28 -11.56 0.94 1.30
C VAL A 28 -11.93 -0.49 1.75
N LEU A 29 -11.32 -1.51 1.13
CA LEU A 29 -11.52 -2.91 1.53
C LEU A 29 -11.04 -3.21 2.95
N THR A 30 -9.98 -2.52 3.39
CA THR A 30 -9.48 -2.68 4.76
C THR A 30 -10.36 -1.98 5.78
N GLU A 31 -11.10 -0.93 5.39
CA GLU A 31 -12.07 -0.27 6.25
C GLU A 31 -13.34 -1.11 6.41
N ILE A 32 -13.83 -1.72 5.33
CA ILE A 32 -14.98 -2.62 5.37
C ILE A 32 -14.72 -3.76 6.35
N ARG A 33 -13.61 -4.48 6.20
CA ARG A 33 -13.21 -5.58 7.12
C ARG A 33 -13.03 -5.16 8.58
N LYS A 34 -12.71 -3.89 8.83
CA LYS A 34 -12.58 -3.37 10.21
C LYS A 34 -13.94 -3.04 10.83
N ARG A 35 -14.94 -2.76 10.00
CA ARG A 35 -16.30 -2.36 10.42
C ARG A 35 -17.27 -3.54 10.46
N GLU A 36 -16.92 -4.68 9.85
CA GLU A 36 -17.72 -5.91 9.87
C GLU A 36 -18.01 -6.44 11.28
N ALA A 37 -17.12 -6.19 12.25
CA ALA A 37 -17.30 -6.62 13.64
C ALA A 37 -16.88 -5.52 14.61
N TYR A 38 -17.51 -5.49 15.79
CA TYR A 38 -17.07 -4.63 16.88
C TYR A 38 -15.71 -5.11 17.40
N GLU A 39 -14.72 -4.24 17.31
CA GLU A 39 -13.40 -4.47 17.87
C GLU A 39 -13.26 -3.66 19.15
N LYS A 40 -12.84 -4.33 20.24
CA LYS A 40 -12.60 -3.63 21.51
C LYS A 40 -11.53 -2.53 21.29
N PRO A 41 -11.60 -1.39 22.00
CA PRO A 41 -10.63 -0.30 21.84
C PRO A 41 -9.18 -0.74 22.08
N THR A 42 -8.96 -1.73 22.96
CA THR A 42 -7.64 -2.29 23.25
C THR A 42 -7.08 -3.11 22.09
N THR A 43 -7.92 -3.92 21.43
CA THR A 43 -7.53 -4.69 20.24
C THR A 43 -7.24 -3.78 19.06
N GLU A 44 -8.01 -2.70 18.88
CA GLU A 44 -7.71 -1.70 17.85
C GLU A 44 -6.32 -1.05 18.03
N ARG A 45 -5.99 -0.65 19.28
CA ARG A 45 -4.70 -0.03 19.61
C ARG A 45 -3.55 -0.99 19.32
N LYS A 46 -3.67 -2.26 19.75
CA LYS A 46 -2.68 -3.31 19.47
C LYS A 46 -2.50 -3.53 17.97
N ARG A 47 -3.58 -3.60 17.20
CA ARG A 47 -3.54 -3.75 15.74
C ARG A 47 -2.87 -2.58 15.04
N LYS A 48 -3.18 -1.34 15.45
CA LYS A 48 -2.57 -0.11 14.92
C LYS A 48 -1.06 -0.08 15.18
N ALA A 49 -0.62 -0.44 16.39
CA ALA A 49 0.79 -0.53 16.74
C ALA A 49 1.54 -1.59 15.90
N ALA A 50 1.00 -2.81 15.79
CA ALA A 50 1.58 -3.86 14.97
C ALA A 50 1.67 -3.46 13.48
N ALA A 51 0.65 -2.79 12.96
CA ALA A 51 0.65 -2.28 11.58
C ALA A 51 1.72 -1.20 11.35
N ALA A 52 1.95 -0.32 12.33
CA ALA A 52 3.00 0.70 12.25
C ALA A 52 4.40 0.08 12.23
N VAL A 53 4.67 -0.88 13.13
CA VAL A 53 5.94 -1.63 13.17
C VAL A 53 6.19 -2.34 11.85
N LYS A 54 5.19 -3.07 11.32
CA LYS A 54 5.29 -3.76 10.03
C LYS A 54 5.58 -2.79 8.87
N ARG A 55 4.97 -1.61 8.85
CA ARG A 55 5.23 -0.57 7.84
C ARG A 55 6.67 -0.05 7.95
N HIS A 56 7.17 0.20 9.15
CA HIS A 56 8.53 0.63 9.39
C HIS A 56 9.57 -0.39 8.91
N LEU A 57 9.40 -1.67 9.30
CA LEU A 57 10.27 -2.75 8.86
C LEU A 57 10.27 -2.91 7.32
N LYS A 58 9.11 -2.78 6.68
CA LYS A 58 9.00 -2.81 5.22
C LYS A 58 9.72 -1.62 4.55
N LYS A 59 9.72 -0.44 5.18
CA LYS A 59 10.46 0.73 4.70
C LYS A 59 11.97 0.48 4.74
N LEU A 60 12.49 0.04 5.88
CA LEU A 60 13.91 -0.29 6.06
C LEU A 60 14.39 -1.36 5.07
N SER A 61 13.60 -2.43 4.88
CA SER A 61 13.92 -3.48 3.90
C SER A 61 14.02 -2.93 2.47
N LYS A 62 13.13 -2.01 2.08
CA LYS A 62 13.19 -1.36 0.76
C LYS A 62 14.41 -0.45 0.62
N GLU A 63 14.77 0.30 1.66
CA GLU A 63 15.96 1.16 1.68
C GLU A 63 17.24 0.34 1.55
N ARG A 64 17.35 -0.77 2.31
CA ARG A 64 18.46 -1.73 2.19
C ARG A 64 18.59 -2.28 0.77
N ASN A 65 17.47 -2.68 0.17
CA ASN A 65 17.46 -3.21 -1.20
C ASN A 65 17.74 -2.15 -2.27
N LYS A 66 17.45 -0.87 -1.99
CA LYS A 66 17.79 0.25 -2.89
C LYS A 66 19.30 0.49 -2.90
N PHE A 67 19.94 0.38 -1.74
CA PHE A 67 21.39 0.52 -1.60
C PHE A 67 22.16 -0.67 -2.21
N SER A 68 21.67 -1.90 -2.05
CA SER A 68 22.32 -3.09 -2.61
C SER A 68 22.22 -3.22 -4.14
N ARG A 69 21.28 -2.50 -4.78
CA ARG A 69 21.03 -2.55 -6.23
C ARG A 69 21.78 -1.49 -7.03
N SER A 70 22.59 -0.64 -6.39
CA SER A 70 23.47 0.33 -7.09
C SER A 70 24.71 -0.38 -7.65
N PRO A 71 24.88 -0.54 -8.97
CA PRO A 71 26.04 -1.24 -9.54
C PRO A 71 27.27 -0.34 -9.76
N HIS A 72 27.38 0.84 -9.13
CA HIS A 72 28.32 1.87 -9.58
C HIS A 72 29.44 2.29 -8.63
N GLN A 73 29.86 1.42 -7.70
CA GLN A 73 31.10 1.62 -6.94
C GLN A 73 31.97 0.36 -6.85
N ARG A 74 32.21 -0.31 -7.98
CA ARG A 74 33.31 -1.28 -8.16
C ARG A 74 34.08 -1.01 -9.46
N ARG A 75 34.44 0.26 -9.66
CA ARG A 75 35.45 0.68 -10.66
C ARG A 75 36.31 1.78 -10.04
N ARG A 76 37.14 1.40 -9.08
CA ARG A 76 38.51 1.87 -8.91
C ARG A 76 39.31 0.71 -8.36
#